data_AF-A0A151UBQ9-F1
#
_entry.id   AF-A0A151UBQ9-F1
#
_cell.length_a   1.000
_cell.length_b   1.000
_cell.length_c   1.000
_cell.angle_alpha   90.00
_cell.angle_beta   90.00
_cell.angle_gamma   90.00
#
_symmetry.space_group_name_H-M   'P 1'
#
loop_
_entity.id
_entity.type
_entity.pdbx_description
1 polymer ?
#
loop_
_entity_poly.entity_id
_entity_poly.type
_entity_poly.pdbx_seq_one_letter_code
_entity_poly.pdbx_strand_id
1 'polypeptide(L)'
;MERWSGVLRVPLHPNSRTFHRVGASLCLSPETRTLRVPIANAIFFCGDRAEGTGNPVIERLSDLQKLSEIVVSKFGSFINAWVIEASVFNGPFAVYKDFIPSVNQYGEPRSYHPVGFPASASTISLLSNCLEEVKKVILGTQVDTKSGCTPSFCFSQPKTFILGFSKGGTVLNQIVTELGFSDIGSNANSPSMGQPMDRKFSESEEIYVVPKTREGLLNSISEIHYVDVGLNSAGAYLTNHDVFERISKRLMQGAPPLRFILHGTPRQWSDRQRGWILNEKDKMLNLLESETPKSGAKLKVLARYYFADKPPSMQMHFEIIEILDIS
;
A
#
# COMPACT_ATOMS: atom_id res chain seq x y z
N MET A 1 11.95 8.11 18.88
CA MET A 1 10.55 7.67 19.04
C MET A 1 10.58 6.17 19.27
N GLU A 2 9.89 5.68 20.31
CA GLU A 2 9.78 4.22 20.53
C GLU A 2 8.88 3.60 19.46
N ARG A 3 9.21 2.37 19.06
CA ARG A 3 8.50 1.64 18.01
C ARG A 3 8.36 0.17 18.39
N TRP A 4 7.23 -0.41 18.03
CA TRP A 4 7.09 -1.86 17.97
C TRP A 4 7.48 -2.31 16.55
N SER A 5 8.37 -3.29 16.43
CA SER A 5 8.74 -3.88 15.14
C SER A 5 8.69 -5.40 15.23
N GLY A 6 8.15 -6.06 14.21
CA GLY A 6 8.10 -7.52 14.15
C GLY A 6 7.37 -8.04 12.93
N VAL A 7 7.40 -9.36 12.76
CA VAL A 7 6.67 -10.06 11.69
C VAL A 7 5.45 -10.75 12.29
N LEU A 8 4.28 -10.41 11.76
CA LEU A 8 3.00 -10.99 12.16
C LEU A 8 2.58 -12.05 11.16
N ARG A 9 1.87 -13.08 11.64
CA ARG A 9 1.17 -14.06 10.82
C ARG A 9 -0.33 -13.89 11.04
N VAL A 10 -1.02 -13.31 10.06
CA VAL A 10 -2.38 -12.80 10.27
C VAL A 10 -3.34 -13.40 9.23
N PRO A 11 -4.47 -13.96 9.66
CA PRO A 11 -5.50 -14.41 8.73
C PRO A 11 -6.26 -13.21 8.17
N LEU A 12 -6.64 -13.25 6.89
CA LEU A 12 -7.45 -12.19 6.30
C LEU A 12 -8.91 -12.24 6.80
N HIS A 13 -9.42 -13.45 7.02
CA HIS A 13 -10.75 -13.74 7.54
C HIS A 13 -10.65 -14.65 8.77
N PRO A 14 -11.54 -14.53 9.77
CA PRO A 14 -11.45 -15.27 11.04
C PRO A 14 -11.29 -16.79 10.90
N ASN A 15 -11.86 -17.39 9.84
CA ASN A 15 -11.82 -18.84 9.59
C ASN A 15 -10.88 -19.25 8.45
N SER A 16 -9.98 -18.35 8.01
CA SER A 16 -9.05 -18.63 6.93
C SER A 16 -8.00 -19.66 7.36
N ARG A 17 -7.73 -20.63 6.49
CA ARG A 17 -6.59 -21.56 6.64
C ARG A 17 -5.28 -20.94 6.12
N THR A 18 -5.36 -19.88 5.33
CA THR A 18 -4.21 -19.15 4.80
C THR A 18 -3.95 -17.90 5.62
N PHE A 19 -2.68 -17.59 5.80
CA PHE A 19 -2.21 -16.45 6.59
C PHE A 19 -1.29 -15.60 5.73
N HIS A 20 -1.40 -14.29 5.88
CA HIS A 20 -0.41 -13.35 5.40
C HIS A 20 0.71 -13.22 6.40
N ARG A 21 1.94 -13.07 5.91
CA ARG A 21 3.05 -12.56 6.71
C ARG A 21 3.14 -11.07 6.49
N VAL A 22 3.18 -10.32 7.58
CA VAL A 22 3.25 -8.85 7.56
C VAL A 22 4.39 -8.40 8.44
N GLY A 23 5.45 -7.85 7.84
CA GLY A 23 6.47 -7.11 8.58
C GLY A 23 5.92 -5.74 8.95
N ALA A 24 5.86 -5.40 10.22
CA ALA A 24 5.29 -4.14 10.66
C ALA A 24 6.26 -3.41 11.58
N SER A 25 6.31 -2.09 11.43
CA SER A 25 6.99 -1.18 12.35
C SER A 25 6.05 -0.04 12.68
N LEU A 26 5.62 0.07 13.95
CA LEU A 26 4.54 0.93 14.39
C LEU A 26 5.00 1.90 15.48
N CYS A 27 4.48 3.14 15.42
CA CYS A 27 4.75 4.19 16.40
C CYS A 27 4.17 3.84 17.78
N LEU A 28 4.99 3.95 18.83
CA LEU A 28 4.55 3.88 20.22
C LEU A 28 4.66 5.25 20.90
N SER A 29 3.79 5.50 21.88
CA SER A 29 3.99 6.57 22.85
C SER A 29 5.13 6.16 23.80
N PRO A 30 6.17 7.00 23.97
CA PRO A 30 7.24 6.74 24.94
C PRO A 30 6.75 6.59 26.38
N GLU A 31 5.65 7.28 26.73
CA GLU A 31 5.14 7.37 28.09
C GLU A 31 4.29 6.16 28.46
N THR A 32 3.39 5.74 27.57
CA THR A 32 2.43 4.66 27.86
C THR A 32 2.80 3.33 27.21
N ARG A 33 3.78 3.33 26.29
CA ARG A 33 4.10 2.21 25.38
C ARG A 33 2.89 1.67 24.62
N THR A 34 1.85 2.50 24.45
CA THR A 34 0.69 2.16 23.63
C THR A 34 0.88 2.67 22.21
N LEU A 35 0.11 2.11 21.27
CA LEU A 35 0.14 2.51 19.88
C LEU A 35 -0.26 3.99 19.73
N ARG A 36 0.54 4.72 18.95
CA ARG A 36 0.31 6.12 18.63
C ARG A 36 -0.19 6.25 17.20
N VAL A 37 -1.05 7.24 16.97
CA VAL A 37 -1.54 7.61 15.65
C VAL A 37 -0.37 8.17 14.83
N PRO A 38 -0.05 7.59 13.66
CA PRO A 38 1.05 8.05 12.83
C PRO A 38 0.62 9.28 12.00
N ILE A 39 1.58 10.00 11.44
CA ILE A 39 1.28 11.05 10.43
C ILE A 39 0.85 10.43 9.09
N ALA A 40 1.33 9.21 8.81
CA ALA A 40 1.00 8.44 7.63
C ALA A 40 1.21 6.93 7.83
N ASN A 41 0.57 6.12 7.00
CA ASN A 41 0.82 4.69 6.83
C ASN A 41 1.54 4.47 5.50
N ALA A 42 2.65 3.74 5.51
CA ALA A 42 3.29 3.23 4.30
C ALA A 42 2.98 1.73 4.17
N ILE A 43 2.29 1.36 3.10
CA ILE A 43 1.86 -0.01 2.81
C ILE A 43 2.67 -0.52 1.62
N PHE A 44 3.51 -1.52 1.84
CA PHE A 44 4.42 -2.07 0.86
C PHE A 44 4.01 -3.50 0.52
N PHE A 45 3.57 -3.76 -0.70
CA PHE A 45 3.29 -5.10 -1.21
C PHE A 45 4.55 -5.69 -1.85
N CYS A 46 4.99 -6.84 -1.33
CA CYS A 46 6.15 -7.55 -1.84
C CYS A 46 5.87 -8.24 -3.18
N GLY A 47 6.92 -8.77 -3.81
CA GLY A 47 6.80 -9.53 -5.04
C GLY A 47 7.09 -11.01 -4.87
N ASP A 48 7.65 -11.58 -5.94
CA ASP A 48 8.11 -12.96 -5.96
C ASP A 48 9.28 -13.18 -4.98
N ARG A 49 9.36 -14.38 -4.43
CA ARG A 49 10.45 -14.77 -3.54
C ARG A 49 11.71 -15.08 -4.33
N ALA A 50 12.84 -14.66 -3.76
CA ALA A 50 14.18 -15.05 -4.21
C ALA A 50 15.01 -15.56 -3.01
N GLU A 51 14.38 -16.36 -2.14
CA GLU A 51 15.04 -17.00 -1.00
C GLU A 51 16.03 -18.07 -1.46
N GLY A 52 17.13 -18.22 -0.73
CA GLY A 52 18.13 -19.28 -0.98
C GLY A 52 19.04 -19.00 -2.18
N THR A 53 19.16 -17.74 -2.58
CA THR A 53 20.09 -17.32 -3.65
C THR A 53 21.55 -17.29 -3.16
N GLY A 54 21.76 -17.18 -1.84
CA GLY A 54 23.08 -16.98 -1.25
C GLY A 54 23.65 -15.56 -1.48
N ASN A 55 22.90 -14.68 -2.15
CA ASN A 55 23.29 -13.28 -2.31
C ASN A 55 22.84 -12.49 -1.07
N PRO A 56 23.77 -11.92 -0.28
CA PRO A 56 23.42 -11.26 0.99
C PRO A 56 22.52 -10.03 0.84
N VAL A 57 22.56 -9.36 -0.33
CA VAL A 57 21.67 -8.23 -0.61
C VAL A 57 20.24 -8.71 -0.83
N ILE A 58 20.06 -9.79 -1.60
CA ILE A 58 18.72 -10.34 -1.90
C ILE A 58 18.10 -10.93 -0.64
N GLU A 59 18.84 -11.72 0.14
CA GLU A 59 18.32 -12.31 1.38
C GLU A 59 17.88 -11.22 2.38
N ARG A 60 18.71 -10.19 2.56
CA ARG A 60 18.39 -9.06 3.45
C ARG A 60 17.17 -8.28 2.98
N LEU A 61 17.01 -8.09 1.67
CA LEU A 61 15.89 -7.35 1.07
C LEU A 61 14.67 -8.22 0.79
N SER A 62 14.72 -9.49 1.18
CA SER A 62 13.56 -10.39 1.26
C SER A 62 13.03 -10.49 2.70
N ASP A 63 13.77 -10.02 3.70
CA ASP A 63 13.35 -10.03 5.10
C ASP A 63 12.32 -8.92 5.39
N LEU A 64 11.12 -9.33 5.80
CA LEU A 64 9.99 -8.41 6.00
C LEU A 64 10.23 -7.39 7.12
N GLN A 65 10.95 -7.77 8.17
CA GLN A 65 11.26 -6.85 9.27
C GLN A 65 12.25 -5.78 8.78
N LYS A 66 13.32 -6.20 8.09
CA LYS A 66 14.30 -5.30 7.48
C LYS A 66 13.66 -4.35 6.48
N LEU A 67 12.77 -4.85 5.64
CA LEU A 67 12.00 -4.02 4.71
C LEU A 67 11.17 -2.97 5.46
N SER A 68 10.53 -3.32 6.58
CA SER A 68 9.74 -2.36 7.37
C SER A 68 10.61 -1.25 7.95
N GLU A 69 11.84 -1.58 8.39
CA GLU A 69 12.83 -0.61 8.85
C GLU A 69 13.29 0.32 7.73
N ILE A 70 13.55 -0.23 6.53
CA ILE A 70 13.93 0.55 5.35
C ILE A 70 12.81 1.53 4.99
N VAL A 71 11.56 1.08 4.97
CA VAL A 71 10.39 1.94 4.70
C VAL A 71 10.31 3.08 5.72
N VAL A 72 10.49 2.80 7.02
CA VAL A 72 10.52 3.86 8.05
C VAL A 72 11.69 4.82 7.84
N SER A 73 12.87 4.31 7.48
CA SER A 73 14.04 5.17 7.21
C SER A 73 13.83 6.10 6.03
N LYS A 74 13.05 5.68 5.03
CA LYS A 74 12.68 6.48 3.85
C LYS A 74 11.65 7.53 4.23
N PHE A 75 10.48 7.12 4.72
CA PHE A 75 9.32 8.00 4.90
C PHE A 75 9.32 8.78 6.23
N GLY A 76 10.26 8.47 7.13
CA GLY A 76 10.47 9.18 8.39
C GLY A 76 9.92 8.46 9.62
N SER A 77 10.41 8.85 10.79
CA SER A 77 10.19 8.14 12.06
C SER A 77 8.76 8.20 12.60
N PHE A 78 7.88 9.02 12.01
CA PHE A 78 6.51 9.28 12.48
C PHE A 78 5.44 8.49 11.71
N ILE A 79 5.84 7.64 10.77
CA ILE A 79 4.95 6.80 9.98
C ILE A 79 4.84 5.39 10.57
N ASN A 80 3.76 4.69 10.24
CA ASN A 80 3.66 3.24 10.42
C ASN A 80 4.00 2.56 9.10
N ALA A 81 4.83 1.52 9.13
CA ALA A 81 5.19 0.73 7.96
C ALA A 81 4.56 -0.67 8.03
N TRP A 82 3.98 -1.09 6.90
CA TRP A 82 3.30 -2.38 6.73
C TRP A 82 3.83 -3.05 5.46
N VAL A 83 4.65 -4.08 5.62
CA VAL A 83 5.25 -4.85 4.51
C VAL A 83 4.50 -6.16 4.37
N ILE A 84 3.70 -6.28 3.32
CA ILE A 84 2.73 -7.35 3.11
C ILE A 84 3.25 -8.34 2.07
N GLU A 85 3.36 -9.58 2.49
CA GLU A 85 3.65 -10.71 1.62
C GLU A 85 2.35 -11.39 1.13
N ALA A 86 2.38 -12.02 -0.04
CA ALA A 86 1.29 -12.88 -0.49
C ALA A 86 1.04 -14.04 0.50
N SER A 87 -0.22 -14.44 0.67
CA SER A 87 -0.59 -15.56 1.54
C SER A 87 -0.27 -16.92 0.92
N VAL A 88 -0.10 -16.96 -0.40
CA VAL A 88 0.13 -18.17 -1.20
C VAL A 88 1.21 -17.91 -2.23
N PHE A 89 2.06 -18.91 -2.44
CA PHE A 89 3.08 -18.94 -3.48
C PHE A 89 2.96 -20.20 -4.31
N ASN A 90 3.23 -20.10 -5.61
CA ASN A 90 3.45 -21.25 -6.48
C ASN A 90 4.93 -21.27 -6.88
N GLY A 91 5.74 -22.09 -6.19
CA GLY A 91 7.19 -21.95 -6.25
C GLY A 91 7.62 -20.57 -5.74
N PRO A 92 8.42 -19.79 -6.49
CA PRO A 92 8.79 -18.43 -6.11
C PRO A 92 7.69 -17.40 -6.38
N PHE A 93 6.66 -17.75 -7.16
CA PHE A 93 5.68 -16.78 -7.66
C PHE A 93 4.62 -16.44 -6.62
N ALA A 94 4.53 -15.16 -6.24
CA ALA A 94 3.51 -14.65 -5.34
C ALA A 94 2.12 -14.74 -5.98
N VAL A 95 1.09 -15.08 -5.20
CA VAL A 95 -0.30 -15.19 -5.68
C VAL A 95 -1.22 -14.32 -4.83
N TYR A 96 -1.48 -13.10 -5.30
CA TYR A 96 -2.33 -12.11 -4.62
C TYR A 96 -3.84 -12.31 -4.87
N LYS A 97 -4.33 -13.56 -4.82
CA LYS A 97 -5.74 -13.90 -5.09
C LYS A 97 -6.73 -13.23 -4.14
N ASP A 98 -6.28 -12.92 -2.92
CA ASP A 98 -7.11 -12.30 -1.89
C ASP A 98 -7.34 -10.79 -2.17
N PHE A 99 -6.51 -10.19 -3.04
CA PHE A 99 -6.61 -8.80 -3.47
C PHE A 99 -7.10 -8.69 -4.91
N ILE A 100 -6.80 -9.69 -5.74
CA ILE A 100 -7.06 -9.71 -7.18
C ILE A 100 -7.91 -10.95 -7.48
N PRO A 101 -9.22 -10.81 -7.73
CA PRO A 101 -10.12 -11.96 -7.84
C PRO A 101 -9.79 -12.94 -8.97
N SER A 102 -9.14 -12.48 -10.04
CA SER A 102 -8.91 -13.25 -11.26
C SER A 102 -7.41 -13.33 -11.58
N VAL A 103 -6.77 -14.38 -11.08
CA VAL A 103 -5.34 -14.68 -11.33
C VAL A 103 -5.17 -16.08 -11.91
N ASN A 104 -4.10 -16.30 -12.69
CA ASN A 104 -3.69 -17.63 -13.10
C ASN A 104 -2.91 -18.36 -11.97
N GLN A 105 -2.46 -19.59 -12.23
CA GLN A 105 -1.73 -20.40 -11.26
C GLN A 105 -0.38 -19.82 -10.81
N TYR A 106 0.18 -18.86 -11.56
CA TYR A 106 1.42 -18.14 -11.25
C TYR A 106 1.16 -16.74 -10.68
N GLY A 107 -0.09 -16.47 -10.28
CA GLY A 107 -0.51 -15.21 -9.69
C GLY A 107 -0.59 -14.05 -10.68
N GLU A 108 -0.55 -14.30 -11.98
CA GLU A 108 -0.67 -13.22 -12.98
C GLU A 108 -2.14 -12.84 -13.16
N PRO A 109 -2.47 -11.55 -13.11
CA PRO A 109 -3.83 -11.06 -13.24
C PRO A 109 -4.33 -11.24 -14.68
N ARG A 110 -5.56 -11.72 -14.83
CA ARG A 110 -6.23 -11.72 -16.15
C ARG A 110 -6.78 -10.35 -16.51
N SER A 111 -7.17 -9.59 -15.48
CA SER A 111 -7.77 -8.27 -15.57
C SER A 111 -7.85 -7.64 -14.18
N TYR A 112 -8.01 -6.31 -14.14
CA TYR A 112 -8.27 -5.56 -12.92
C TYR A 112 -9.72 -5.09 -12.94
N HIS A 113 -10.46 -5.35 -11.85
CA HIS A 113 -11.90 -5.10 -11.80
C HIS A 113 -12.28 -4.37 -10.50
N PRO A 114 -12.90 -3.18 -10.58
CA PRO A 114 -13.21 -2.38 -9.39
C PRO A 114 -14.39 -2.92 -8.58
N VAL A 115 -15.20 -3.83 -9.15
CA VAL A 115 -16.44 -4.32 -8.53
C VAL A 115 -16.14 -5.03 -7.21
N GLY A 116 -16.79 -4.58 -6.14
CA GLY A 116 -16.63 -5.14 -4.80
C GLY A 116 -15.39 -4.66 -4.05
N PHE A 117 -14.55 -3.84 -4.67
CA PHE A 117 -13.36 -3.22 -4.05
C PHE A 117 -12.44 -4.23 -3.34
N PRO A 118 -12.04 -5.33 -4.01
CA PRO A 118 -11.36 -6.44 -3.36
C PRO A 118 -10.03 -6.05 -2.73
N ALA A 119 -9.18 -5.26 -3.38
CA ALA A 119 -7.87 -4.95 -2.86
C ALA A 119 -7.93 -3.99 -1.67
N SER A 120 -8.75 -2.93 -1.74
CA SER A 120 -8.92 -2.01 -0.61
C SER A 120 -9.61 -2.68 0.59
N ALA A 121 -10.64 -3.50 0.35
CA ALA A 121 -11.30 -4.28 1.40
C ALA A 121 -10.34 -5.24 2.11
N SER A 122 -9.56 -6.00 1.34
CA SER A 122 -8.58 -6.95 1.88
C SER A 122 -7.45 -6.23 2.61
N THR A 123 -6.99 -5.09 2.10
CA THR A 123 -5.97 -4.26 2.77
C THR A 123 -6.47 -3.81 4.14
N ILE A 124 -7.68 -3.27 4.24
CA ILE A 124 -8.26 -2.80 5.52
C ILE A 124 -8.43 -3.95 6.50
N SER A 125 -9.00 -5.07 6.05
CA SER A 125 -9.18 -6.26 6.90
C SER A 125 -7.84 -6.74 7.44
N LEU A 126 -6.82 -6.84 6.58
CA LEU A 126 -5.49 -7.29 6.99
C LEU A 126 -4.84 -6.32 7.98
N LEU A 127 -4.86 -5.02 7.71
CA LEU A 127 -4.29 -4.01 8.61
C LEU A 127 -5.00 -3.99 9.97
N SER A 128 -6.33 -4.11 9.97
CA SER A 128 -7.13 -4.16 11.20
C SER A 128 -6.78 -5.40 12.03
N ASN A 129 -6.69 -6.57 11.38
CA ASN A 129 -6.32 -7.80 12.07
C ASN A 129 -4.87 -7.73 12.59
N CYS A 130 -3.94 -7.15 11.83
CA CYS A 130 -2.58 -6.93 12.31
C CYS A 130 -2.55 -6.03 13.54
N LEU A 131 -3.35 -4.95 13.54
CA LEU A 131 -3.43 -4.03 14.68
C LEU A 131 -3.93 -4.74 15.95
N GLU A 132 -4.92 -5.61 15.82
CA GLU A 132 -5.43 -6.42 16.93
C GLU A 132 -4.38 -7.41 17.45
N GLU A 133 -3.63 -8.07 16.57
CA GLU A 133 -2.53 -8.95 16.99
C GLU A 133 -1.42 -8.18 17.73
N VAL A 134 -1.04 -6.99 17.23
CA VAL A 134 -0.04 -6.16 17.93
C VAL A 134 -0.53 -5.69 19.29
N LYS A 135 -1.80 -5.27 19.40
CA LYS A 135 -2.38 -4.90 20.70
C LYS A 135 -2.31 -6.05 21.71
N LYS A 136 -2.59 -7.29 21.29
CA LYS A 136 -2.46 -8.47 22.15
C LYS A 136 -1.02 -8.69 22.60
N VAL A 137 -0.04 -8.54 21.71
CA VAL A 137 1.39 -8.68 22.04
C VAL A 137 1.85 -7.60 23.03
N ILE A 138 1.47 -6.34 22.80
CA ILE A 138 1.83 -5.23 23.68
C ILE A 138 1.17 -5.38 25.06
N LEU A 139 -0.14 -5.70 25.10
CA LEU A 139 -0.88 -5.88 26.35
C LEU A 139 -0.45 -7.13 27.12
N GLY A 140 -0.15 -8.23 26.43
CA GLY A 140 0.39 -9.44 27.05
C GLY A 140 1.77 -9.25 27.67
N THR A 141 2.46 -8.15 27.36
CA THR A 141 3.75 -7.76 27.95
C THR A 141 3.57 -6.80 29.14
N GLN A 142 2.36 -6.29 29.39
CA GLN A 142 2.06 -5.32 30.45
C GLN A 142 1.45 -6.03 31.67
N VAL A 143 2.19 -6.10 32.78
CA VAL A 143 1.62 -6.24 34.13
C VAL A 143 1.19 -4.85 34.58
N ASP A 144 -0.11 -4.70 34.83
CA ASP A 144 -0.81 -3.57 35.48
C ASP A 144 -0.23 -2.17 35.32
N THR A 145 -0.84 -1.36 34.44
CA THR A 145 -1.12 0.03 34.79
C THR A 145 -2.33 0.58 34.02
N LYS A 146 -3.38 0.95 34.75
CA LYS A 146 -4.43 1.83 34.23
C LYS A 146 -3.84 3.21 34.06
N SER A 147 -3.99 3.82 32.89
CA SER A 147 -3.87 5.27 32.76
C SER A 147 -4.79 5.78 31.65
N GLY A 148 -5.73 6.62 32.06
CA GLY A 148 -6.51 7.46 31.17
C GLY A 148 -5.73 8.72 30.85
N CYS A 149 -5.44 8.94 29.58
CA CYS A 149 -5.07 10.26 29.07
C CYS A 149 -5.82 10.50 27.76
N THR A 150 -6.59 11.59 27.73
CA THR A 150 -7.24 12.13 26.55
C THR A 150 -6.20 12.83 25.67
N PRO A 151 -6.00 12.42 24.41
CA PRO A 151 -5.13 13.13 23.50
C PRO A 151 -5.89 14.32 22.89
N SER A 152 -5.40 15.54 23.12
CA SER A 152 -5.73 16.69 22.28
C SER A 152 -4.80 16.67 21.07
N PHE A 153 -5.30 16.28 19.90
CA PHE A 153 -4.63 16.45 18.61
C PHE A 153 -5.64 16.90 17.56
N CYS A 154 -5.25 17.85 16.70
CA CYS A 154 -6.07 18.26 15.56
C CYS A 154 -6.29 17.07 14.61
N PHE A 155 -7.56 16.81 14.31
CA PHE A 155 -8.07 15.64 13.63
C PHE A 155 -7.82 15.71 12.11
N SER A 156 -6.99 14.80 11.61
CA SER A 156 -6.98 14.42 10.20
C SER A 156 -6.57 12.95 10.10
N GLN A 157 -7.32 12.15 9.33
CA GLN A 157 -6.96 10.77 9.04
C GLN A 157 -5.50 10.69 8.53
N PRO A 158 -4.66 9.75 9.02
CA PRO A 158 -3.29 9.61 8.53
C PRO A 158 -3.26 9.41 7.02
N LYS A 159 -2.31 10.06 6.34
CA LYS A 159 -2.10 9.85 4.90
C LYS A 159 -1.67 8.41 4.65
N THR A 160 -1.85 7.93 3.42
CA THR A 160 -1.39 6.62 2.99
C THR A 160 -0.43 6.76 1.82
N PHE A 161 0.71 6.08 1.92
CA PHE A 161 1.64 5.81 0.84
C PHE A 161 1.52 4.33 0.49
N ILE A 162 1.34 4.00 -0.78
CA ILE A 162 1.30 2.59 -1.22
C ILE A 162 2.47 2.31 -2.16
N LEU A 163 3.14 1.19 -1.92
CA LEU A 163 4.28 0.72 -2.71
C LEU A 163 4.01 -0.71 -3.17
N GLY A 164 4.37 -1.01 -4.41
CA GLY A 164 4.24 -2.33 -5.00
C GLY A 164 5.57 -2.70 -5.63
N PHE A 165 6.24 -3.69 -5.04
CA PHE A 165 7.52 -4.17 -5.53
C PHE A 165 7.33 -5.41 -6.39
N SER A 166 7.94 -5.44 -7.58
CA SER A 166 7.88 -6.61 -8.47
C SER A 166 6.42 -7.02 -8.71
N LYS A 167 6.01 -8.26 -8.39
CA LYS A 167 4.61 -8.69 -8.52
C LYS A 167 3.63 -7.96 -7.59
N GLY A 168 4.09 -7.36 -6.49
CA GLY A 168 3.27 -6.51 -5.62
C GLY A 168 2.63 -5.31 -6.35
N GLY A 169 3.21 -4.89 -7.48
CA GLY A 169 2.62 -3.89 -8.36
C GLY A 169 1.23 -4.26 -8.89
N THR A 170 0.88 -5.54 -8.97
CA THR A 170 -0.46 -5.95 -9.41
C THR A 170 -1.53 -5.59 -8.38
N VAL A 171 -1.19 -5.57 -7.09
CA VAL A 171 -2.10 -5.09 -6.04
C VAL A 171 -2.32 -3.58 -6.20
N LEU A 172 -1.28 -2.83 -6.56
CA LEU A 172 -1.41 -1.40 -6.86
C LEU A 172 -2.31 -1.17 -8.07
N ASN A 173 -2.12 -1.91 -9.17
CA ASN A 173 -2.99 -1.80 -10.34
C ASN A 173 -4.46 -2.02 -9.97
N GLN A 174 -4.75 -2.97 -9.07
CA GLN A 174 -6.09 -3.23 -8.58
C GLN A 174 -6.61 -2.08 -7.69
N ILE A 175 -5.81 -1.57 -6.75
CA ILE A 175 -6.17 -0.42 -5.89
C ILE A 175 -6.39 0.84 -6.73
N VAL A 176 -5.57 1.11 -7.74
CA VAL A 176 -5.70 2.27 -8.64
C VAL A 176 -6.94 2.14 -9.51
N THR A 177 -7.26 0.93 -9.95
CA THR A 177 -8.53 0.63 -10.63
C THR A 177 -9.71 0.94 -9.70
N GLU A 178 -9.67 0.48 -8.46
CA GLU A 178 -10.70 0.79 -7.45
C GLU A 178 -10.80 2.31 -7.16
N LEU A 179 -9.66 2.99 -7.05
CA LEU A 179 -9.58 4.44 -6.81
C LEU A 179 -10.28 5.25 -7.90
N GLY A 180 -10.09 4.87 -9.18
CA GLY A 180 -10.75 5.51 -10.30
C GLY A 180 -12.26 5.29 -10.33
N PHE A 181 -12.77 4.23 -9.69
CA PHE A 181 -14.20 3.91 -9.68
C PHE A 181 -14.87 4.18 -8.32
N SER A 182 -14.16 4.81 -7.39
CA SER A 182 -14.70 5.27 -6.12
C SER A 182 -15.35 6.64 -6.26
N ASP A 183 -16.60 6.77 -5.81
CA ASP A 183 -17.25 8.06 -5.67
C ASP A 183 -16.68 8.83 -4.48
N ILE A 184 -16.61 10.17 -4.57
CA ILE A 184 -16.18 11.04 -3.45
C ILE A 184 -17.27 11.14 -2.37
N GLY A 185 -18.53 10.92 -2.76
CA GLY A 185 -19.72 11.24 -1.98
C GLY A 185 -20.38 10.07 -1.24
N SER A 186 -19.81 8.86 -1.21
CA SER A 186 -20.44 7.70 -0.54
C SER A 186 -20.45 7.77 1.00
N ASN A 187 -20.17 8.93 1.59
CA ASN A 187 -20.54 9.24 2.99
C ASN A 187 -22.08 9.35 3.20
N ALA A 188 -22.89 9.23 2.14
CA ALA A 188 -24.35 9.35 2.19
C ALA A 188 -25.10 8.11 2.76
N ASN A 189 -24.44 7.27 3.56
CA ASN A 189 -25.11 6.32 4.46
C ASN A 189 -24.88 6.65 5.94
N SER A 190 -24.59 7.92 6.26
CA SER A 190 -25.07 8.50 7.53
C SER A 190 -26.56 8.83 7.38
N PRO A 191 -27.45 8.42 8.29
CA PRO A 191 -28.87 8.74 8.17
C PRO A 191 -29.04 10.26 8.16
N SER A 192 -29.51 10.77 7.03
CA SER A 192 -29.73 12.18 6.74
C SER A 192 -30.66 12.84 7.76
N MET A 193 -30.20 14.00 8.23
CA MET A 193 -30.96 15.03 8.94
C MET A 193 -32.36 15.22 8.37
N GLY A 194 -33.35 15.00 9.24
CA GLY A 194 -34.75 15.25 8.96
C GLY A 194 -35.61 15.14 10.20
N GLN A 195 -35.15 15.61 11.37
CA GLN A 195 -35.99 15.87 12.55
C GLN A 195 -35.20 16.70 13.58
N PRO A 196 -35.74 17.83 14.09
CA PRO A 196 -35.13 18.54 15.20
C PRO A 196 -35.57 17.86 16.49
N MET A 197 -34.67 17.11 17.13
CA MET A 197 -34.85 16.74 18.54
C MET A 197 -33.52 16.65 19.25
N ASP A 198 -33.50 17.27 20.43
CA ASP A 198 -32.48 17.20 21.47
C ASP A 198 -31.82 15.83 21.58
N ARG A 199 -30.53 15.75 21.22
CA ARG A 199 -29.66 14.68 21.69
C ARG A 199 -28.25 15.20 21.95
N LYS A 200 -27.86 15.08 23.22
CA LYS A 200 -26.47 14.91 23.65
C LYS A 200 -25.79 13.88 22.73
N PHE A 201 -25.05 14.33 21.73
CA PHE A 201 -24.12 13.50 20.98
C PHE A 201 -22.70 13.90 21.38
N SER A 202 -22.23 13.22 22.42
CA SER A 202 -20.81 12.94 22.59
C SER A 202 -20.42 11.90 21.53
N GLU A 203 -20.17 12.34 20.30
CA GLU A 203 -19.39 11.56 19.33
C GLU A 203 -17.91 11.82 19.63
N SER A 204 -17.31 10.93 20.40
CA SER A 204 -15.86 10.84 20.46
C SER A 204 -15.37 10.43 19.07
N GLU A 205 -14.88 11.38 18.28
CA GLU A 205 -14.18 11.12 17.02
C GLU A 205 -12.97 10.21 17.33
N GLU A 206 -13.10 8.90 17.14
CA GLU A 206 -12.02 7.94 17.40
C GLU A 206 -10.88 8.19 16.40
N ILE A 207 -9.69 8.50 16.92
CA ILE A 207 -8.50 8.67 16.09
C ILE A 207 -7.97 7.29 15.67
N TYR A 208 -7.84 7.07 14.35
CA TYR A 208 -7.50 5.76 13.81
C TYR A 208 -6.04 5.62 13.39
N VAL A 209 -5.40 4.54 13.85
CA VAL A 209 -4.04 4.15 13.45
C VAL A 209 -4.00 3.67 12.00
N VAL A 210 -5.06 2.99 11.54
CA VAL A 210 -5.23 2.46 10.18
C VAL A 210 -6.61 2.84 9.64
N PRO A 211 -6.82 2.94 8.32
CA PRO A 211 -8.14 3.19 7.74
C PRO A 211 -9.15 2.09 8.10
N LYS A 212 -10.38 2.46 8.46
CA LYS A 212 -11.48 1.52 8.78
C LYS A 212 -12.45 1.27 7.62
N THR A 213 -12.52 2.18 6.64
CA THR A 213 -13.43 2.09 5.48
C THR A 213 -12.65 2.15 4.18
N ARG A 214 -13.23 1.60 3.12
CA ARG A 214 -12.62 1.53 1.77
C ARG A 214 -12.38 2.92 1.23
N GLU A 215 -13.39 3.76 1.36
CA GLU A 215 -13.39 5.18 1.03
C GLU A 215 -12.31 5.90 1.84
N GLY A 216 -12.22 5.62 3.15
CA GLY A 216 -11.18 6.16 4.02
C GLY A 216 -9.78 5.81 3.51
N LEU A 217 -9.53 4.53 3.18
CA LEU A 217 -8.25 4.12 2.60
C LEU A 217 -7.98 4.88 1.29
N LEU A 218 -8.90 4.80 0.32
CA LEU A 218 -8.75 5.38 -1.01
C LEU A 218 -8.61 6.91 -1.00
N ASN A 219 -9.30 7.60 -0.09
CA ASN A 219 -9.20 9.06 0.09
C ASN A 219 -7.92 9.47 0.81
N SER A 220 -7.33 8.58 1.63
CA SER A 220 -6.06 8.86 2.31
C SER A 220 -4.82 8.65 1.44
N ILE A 221 -4.92 7.93 0.32
CA ILE A 221 -3.79 7.68 -0.58
C ILE A 221 -3.30 9.01 -1.17
N SER A 222 -2.05 9.34 -0.88
CA SER A 222 -1.38 10.53 -1.40
C SER A 222 -0.27 10.19 -2.40
N GLU A 223 0.36 9.02 -2.27
CA GLU A 223 1.42 8.58 -3.17
C GLU A 223 1.33 7.09 -3.50
N ILE A 224 1.66 6.77 -4.76
CA ILE A 224 1.63 5.42 -5.33
C ILE A 224 2.98 5.16 -5.99
N HIS A 225 3.76 4.26 -5.42
CA HIS A 225 5.10 3.91 -5.88
C HIS A 225 5.12 2.53 -6.53
N TYR A 226 5.31 2.50 -7.85
CA TYR A 226 5.60 1.26 -8.58
C TYR A 226 7.10 1.02 -8.49
N VAL A 227 7.53 -0.01 -7.76
CA VAL A 227 8.94 -0.31 -7.51
C VAL A 227 9.38 -1.52 -8.31
N ASP A 228 10.09 -1.29 -9.41
CA ASP A 228 10.64 -2.32 -10.31
C ASP A 228 9.63 -3.44 -10.62
N VAL A 229 8.41 -3.01 -10.95
CA VAL A 229 7.26 -3.89 -11.19
C VAL A 229 7.47 -4.68 -12.47
N GLY A 230 7.11 -5.97 -12.42
CA GLY A 230 7.24 -6.85 -13.56
C GLY A 230 6.40 -8.12 -13.42
N LEU A 231 6.04 -8.69 -14.56
CA LEU A 231 5.30 -9.95 -14.72
C LEU A 231 5.91 -10.78 -15.84
N ASN A 232 5.55 -12.05 -15.94
CA ASN A 232 5.94 -12.92 -17.07
C ASN A 232 4.90 -12.88 -18.19
N SER A 233 3.84 -12.09 -18.04
CA SER A 233 2.85 -11.74 -19.05
C SER A 233 2.47 -10.26 -18.97
N ALA A 234 1.60 -9.82 -19.89
CA ALA A 234 1.06 -8.47 -19.91
C ALA A 234 0.23 -8.14 -18.65
N GLY A 235 0.10 -6.86 -18.33
CA GLY A 235 -0.63 -6.35 -17.17
C GLY A 235 0.26 -5.94 -16.00
N ALA A 236 1.56 -5.71 -16.21
CA ALA A 236 2.45 -5.20 -15.18
C ALA A 236 2.11 -3.76 -14.80
N TYR A 237 1.66 -2.95 -15.77
CA TYR A 237 1.18 -1.58 -15.55
C TYR A 237 -0.20 -1.36 -16.16
N LEU A 238 -1.00 -0.46 -15.58
CA LEU A 238 -2.32 -0.12 -16.11
C LEU A 238 -2.23 0.66 -17.43
N THR A 239 -2.91 0.16 -18.45
CA THR A 239 -3.00 0.81 -19.76
C THR A 239 -4.41 1.28 -20.11
N ASN A 240 -5.35 1.21 -19.16
CA ASN A 240 -6.74 1.60 -19.37
C ASN A 240 -6.91 3.11 -19.11
N HIS A 241 -7.25 3.87 -20.16
CA HIS A 241 -7.47 5.32 -20.08
C HIS A 241 -8.62 5.69 -19.14
N ASP A 242 -9.71 4.91 -19.13
CA ASP A 242 -10.91 5.21 -18.33
C ASP A 242 -10.60 5.31 -16.83
N VAL A 243 -9.66 4.50 -16.33
CA VAL A 243 -9.22 4.56 -14.93
C VAL A 243 -8.62 5.93 -14.60
N PHE A 244 -7.68 6.41 -15.42
CA PHE A 244 -6.98 7.67 -15.16
C PHE A 244 -7.87 8.89 -15.40
N GLU A 245 -8.74 8.84 -16.42
CA GLU A 245 -9.73 9.88 -16.66
C GLU A 245 -10.65 10.06 -15.45
N ARG A 246 -11.12 8.96 -14.85
CA ARG A 246 -11.96 9.03 -13.66
C ARG A 246 -11.19 9.52 -12.43
N ILE A 247 -9.93 9.12 -12.26
CA ILE A 247 -9.06 9.69 -11.21
C ILE A 247 -8.96 11.21 -11.38
N SER A 248 -8.74 11.70 -12.60
CA SER A 248 -8.66 13.13 -12.89
C SER A 248 -9.95 13.86 -12.54
N LYS A 249 -11.11 13.33 -12.96
CA LYS A 249 -12.45 13.86 -12.58
C LYS A 249 -12.63 13.88 -11.06
N ARG A 250 -12.22 12.81 -10.37
CA ARG A 250 -12.28 12.72 -8.91
C ARG A 250 -11.43 13.81 -8.23
N LEU A 251 -10.23 14.08 -8.71
CA LEU A 251 -9.38 15.15 -8.19
C LEU A 251 -10.01 16.54 -8.39
N MET A 252 -10.66 16.77 -9.55
CA MET A 252 -11.38 18.01 -9.83
C MET A 252 -12.60 18.21 -8.93
N GLN A 253 -13.30 17.13 -8.59
CA GLN A 253 -14.45 17.15 -7.68
C GLN A 253 -14.09 17.30 -6.19
N GLY A 254 -12.80 17.49 -5.87
CA GLY A 254 -12.37 17.85 -4.51
C GLY A 254 -11.58 16.77 -3.77
N ALA A 255 -11.28 15.62 -4.41
CA ALA A 255 -10.41 14.63 -3.79
C ALA A 255 -8.99 15.18 -3.53
N PRO A 256 -8.26 14.66 -2.52
CA PRO A 256 -6.91 15.09 -2.19
C PRO A 256 -5.92 14.88 -3.36
N PRO A 257 -4.86 15.71 -3.47
CA PRO A 257 -3.81 15.53 -4.48
C PRO A 257 -3.16 14.15 -4.43
N LEU A 258 -2.75 13.66 -5.60
CA LEU A 258 -2.23 12.31 -5.79
C LEU A 258 -0.95 12.32 -6.62
N ARG A 259 0.07 11.59 -6.16
CA ARG A 259 1.36 11.44 -6.85
C ARG A 259 1.59 9.99 -7.26
N PHE A 260 1.91 9.77 -8.53
CA PHE A 260 2.42 8.51 -9.05
C PHE A 260 3.94 8.59 -9.23
N ILE A 261 4.65 7.58 -8.75
CA ILE A 261 6.10 7.49 -8.94
C ILE A 261 6.42 6.10 -9.49
N LEU A 262 7.00 6.07 -10.68
CA LEU A 262 7.43 4.84 -11.35
C LEU A 262 8.95 4.71 -11.16
N HIS A 263 9.36 3.71 -10.39
CA HIS A 263 10.76 3.39 -10.15
C HIS A 263 11.12 2.14 -10.93
N GLY A 264 12.22 2.15 -11.67
CA GLY A 264 12.65 0.95 -12.39
C GLY A 264 14.15 0.88 -12.61
N THR A 265 14.58 -0.33 -12.88
CA THR A 265 15.96 -0.69 -13.17
C THR A 265 16.10 -1.25 -14.59
N PRO A 266 17.33 -1.34 -15.14
CA PRO A 266 17.58 -2.07 -16.37
C PRO A 266 17.03 -3.51 -16.38
N ARG A 267 16.93 -4.16 -15.20
CA ARG A 267 16.41 -5.53 -15.08
C ARG A 267 14.96 -5.67 -15.56
N GLN A 268 14.13 -4.65 -15.36
CA GLN A 268 12.73 -4.66 -15.82
C GLN A 268 12.55 -3.81 -17.07
N TRP A 269 13.02 -2.57 -17.08
CA TRP A 269 12.73 -1.62 -18.16
C TRP A 269 13.58 -1.81 -19.41
N SER A 270 14.67 -2.58 -19.34
CA SER A 270 15.49 -2.95 -20.52
C SER A 270 15.40 -4.45 -20.86
N ASP A 271 14.43 -5.18 -20.29
CA ASP A 271 14.27 -6.60 -20.52
C ASP A 271 13.68 -6.88 -21.93
N ARG A 272 14.54 -7.32 -22.85
CA ARG A 272 14.15 -7.61 -24.24
C ARG A 272 13.18 -8.78 -24.37
N GLN A 273 13.18 -9.73 -23.44
CA GLN A 273 12.25 -10.86 -23.46
C GLN A 273 10.88 -10.46 -22.94
N ARG A 274 10.82 -9.42 -22.09
CA ARG A 274 9.60 -8.91 -21.46
C ARG A 274 9.32 -7.47 -21.86
N GLY A 275 9.44 -7.17 -23.16
CA GLY A 275 9.30 -5.81 -23.70
C GLY A 275 7.93 -5.15 -23.43
N TRP A 276 6.91 -5.94 -23.09
CA TRP A 276 5.61 -5.41 -22.64
C TRP A 276 5.74 -4.58 -21.36
N ILE A 277 6.68 -4.89 -20.46
CA ILE A 277 6.85 -4.16 -19.20
C ILE A 277 7.18 -2.68 -19.49
N LEU A 278 8.15 -2.44 -20.36
CA LEU A 278 8.51 -1.07 -20.78
C LEU A 278 7.35 -0.40 -21.51
N ASN A 279 6.74 -1.09 -22.48
CA ASN A 279 5.64 -0.55 -23.28
C ASN A 279 4.42 -0.16 -22.43
N GLU A 280 4.04 -0.99 -21.46
CA GLU A 280 2.94 -0.72 -20.54
C GLU A 280 3.29 0.41 -19.58
N LYS A 281 4.52 0.44 -19.05
CA LYS A 281 5.02 1.54 -18.21
C LYS A 281 5.03 2.87 -18.95
N ASP A 282 5.48 2.90 -20.21
CA ASP A 282 5.46 4.12 -21.05
C ASP A 282 4.03 4.56 -21.34
N LYS A 283 3.15 3.60 -21.67
CA LYS A 283 1.73 3.90 -21.88
C LYS A 283 1.06 4.45 -20.62
N MET A 284 1.30 3.86 -19.45
CA MET A 284 0.79 4.36 -18.18
C MET A 284 1.28 5.78 -17.87
N LEU A 285 2.58 6.03 -18.07
CA LEU A 285 3.19 7.35 -17.89
C LEU A 285 2.50 8.39 -18.79
N ASN A 286 2.39 8.10 -20.09
CA ASN A 286 1.75 9.00 -21.05
C ASN A 286 0.28 9.27 -20.70
N LEU A 287 -0.46 8.26 -20.23
CA LEU A 287 -1.85 8.43 -19.78
C LEU A 287 -1.92 9.36 -18.56
N LEU A 288 -1.08 9.16 -17.55
CA LEU A 288 -1.03 10.02 -16.35
C LEU A 288 -0.61 11.46 -16.67
N GLU A 289 0.37 11.64 -17.56
CA GLU A 289 0.80 12.97 -18.03
C GLU A 289 -0.33 13.68 -18.78
N SER A 290 -1.07 12.97 -19.64
CA SER A 290 -2.20 13.52 -20.38
C SER A 290 -3.37 13.94 -19.48
N GLU A 291 -3.53 13.29 -18.32
CA GLU A 291 -4.58 13.60 -17.34
C GLU A 291 -4.17 14.66 -16.31
N THR A 292 -2.87 14.93 -16.16
CA THR A 292 -2.34 15.95 -15.24
C THR A 292 -2.97 17.34 -15.41
N PRO A 293 -3.03 17.94 -16.62
CA PRO A 293 -3.66 19.25 -16.79
C PRO A 293 -5.17 19.24 -16.53
N LYS A 294 -5.84 18.10 -16.75
CA LYS A 294 -7.28 17.93 -16.50
C LYS A 294 -7.62 17.85 -15.01
N SER A 295 -6.64 17.54 -14.16
CA SER A 295 -6.79 17.40 -12.71
C SER A 295 -6.63 18.70 -11.90
N GLY A 296 -6.40 19.83 -12.57
CA GLY A 296 -6.09 21.10 -11.89
C GLY A 296 -4.72 21.07 -11.19
N ALA A 297 -3.74 20.37 -11.77
CA ALA A 297 -2.40 20.14 -11.23
C ALA A 297 -2.34 19.37 -9.88
N LYS A 298 -3.44 18.69 -9.51
CA LYS A 298 -3.51 17.83 -8.32
C LYS A 298 -2.96 16.43 -8.55
N LEU A 299 -2.94 15.97 -9.81
CA LEU A 299 -2.25 14.76 -10.23
C LEU A 299 -0.80 15.10 -10.57
N LYS A 300 0.14 14.35 -10.04
CA LYS A 300 1.56 14.43 -10.42
C LYS A 300 2.07 13.05 -10.78
N VAL A 301 2.97 12.98 -11.76
CA VAL A 301 3.62 11.73 -12.16
C VAL A 301 5.12 11.96 -12.32
N LEU A 302 5.92 11.01 -11.86
CA LEU A 302 7.37 10.99 -12.01
C LEU A 302 7.82 9.58 -12.41
N ALA A 303 8.85 9.50 -13.24
CA ALA A 303 9.57 8.27 -13.52
C ALA A 303 11.04 8.43 -13.12
N ARG A 304 11.59 7.44 -12.41
CA ARG A 304 12.97 7.42 -11.95
C ARG A 304 13.63 6.12 -12.40
N TYR A 305 14.69 6.26 -13.20
CA TYR A 305 15.47 5.13 -13.73
C TYR A 305 16.77 5.00 -12.95
N TYR A 306 16.94 3.87 -12.28
CA TYR A 306 18.07 3.61 -11.38
C TYR A 306 19.07 2.65 -12.02
N PHE A 307 20.34 2.77 -11.65
CA PHE A 307 21.42 1.91 -12.15
C PHE A 307 21.59 1.91 -13.67
N ALA A 308 21.29 3.03 -14.34
CA ALA A 308 21.31 3.14 -15.80
C ALA A 308 22.66 2.80 -16.44
N ASP A 309 23.74 2.92 -15.68
CA ASP A 309 25.13 2.64 -16.03
C ASP A 309 25.56 1.18 -15.80
N LYS A 310 24.69 0.35 -15.18
CA LYS A 310 25.01 -1.03 -14.82
C LYS A 310 24.28 -2.05 -15.70
N PRO A 311 24.88 -3.22 -15.97
CA PRO A 311 24.20 -4.31 -16.67
C PRO A 311 23.05 -4.87 -15.82
N PRO A 312 21.93 -5.31 -16.44
CA PRO A 312 20.80 -5.93 -15.73
C PRO A 312 21.24 -7.08 -14.81
N SER A 313 20.79 -7.07 -13.55
CA SER A 313 21.05 -8.17 -12.61
C SER A 313 19.85 -8.45 -11.70
N MET A 314 19.83 -9.63 -11.09
CA MET A 314 18.82 -9.94 -10.07
C MET A 314 19.04 -9.10 -8.81
N GLN A 315 20.29 -8.78 -8.45
CA GLN A 315 20.56 -7.97 -7.26
C GLN A 315 19.97 -6.57 -7.38
N MET A 316 20.14 -5.88 -8.52
CA MET A 316 19.60 -4.51 -8.70
C MET A 316 18.08 -4.46 -8.56
N HIS A 317 17.38 -5.56 -8.92
CA HIS A 317 15.94 -5.69 -8.75
C HIS A 317 15.54 -5.47 -7.29
N PHE A 318 16.30 -6.03 -6.34
CA PHE A 318 16.04 -5.85 -4.91
C PHE A 318 16.68 -4.57 -4.38
N GLU A 319 17.93 -4.28 -4.77
CA GLU A 319 18.72 -3.14 -4.29
C GLU A 319 18.02 -1.79 -4.51
N ILE A 320 17.17 -1.67 -5.54
CA ILE A 320 16.34 -0.49 -5.76
C ILE A 320 15.50 -0.10 -4.52
N ILE A 321 15.06 -1.06 -3.71
CA ILE A 321 14.25 -0.80 -2.51
C ILE A 321 14.99 0.09 -1.51
N GLU A 322 16.32 -0.05 -1.44
CA GLU A 322 17.14 0.75 -0.52
C GLU A 322 17.49 2.11 -1.08
N ILE A 323 17.64 2.23 -2.40
CA ILE A 323 18.10 3.47 -3.01
C ILE A 323 16.96 4.33 -3.56
N LEU A 324 15.74 3.79 -3.64
CA LEU A 324 14.61 4.53 -4.18
C LEU A 324 14.44 5.86 -3.45
N ASP A 325 14.26 6.90 -4.23
CA ASP A 325 14.08 8.25 -3.73
C ASP A 325 12.59 8.56 -3.67
N ILE A 326 12.13 8.91 -2.46
CA ILE A 326 10.74 9.26 -2.17
C ILE A 326 10.51 10.78 -2.16
N SER A 327 11.56 11.58 -2.37
CA SER A 327 11.42 13.03 -2.51
C SER A 327 10.62 13.42 -3.75
#